data_AF-A0A2T0K4B3-F1
#
_entry.id   AF-A0A2T0K4B3-F1
#
_cell.length_a   1.000
_cell.length_b   1.000
_cell.length_c   1.000
_cell.angle_alpha   90.00
_cell.angle_beta   90.00
_cell.angle_gamma   90.00
#
_symmetry.space_group_name_H-M   'P 1'
#
loop_
_entity.id
_entity.type
_entity.pdbx_description
1 polymer ?
#
loop_
_entity_poly.entity_id
_entity_poly.type
_entity_poly.pdbx_seq_one_letter_code
_entity_poly.pdbx_strand_id
1 'polypeptide(L)'
;MPTIWEYADQVAAGDTGSWLAATRRAALLLAPTHPVIALPRRVPVHQVLVQTTSLVVYGRTYGSSLPGHIVSGPELAAWVTEHALPGPEAAPGNIAAAVRRLLDSVAGMLRGAGHQVPEPGLRSLGRHSPEPVIQQWHDLTDVDDGFPGPLLCLGVAAMSDTFGPAIV
;
A
#
# COMPACT_ATOMS: atom_id res chain seq x y z
N MET A 1 2.94 21.12 -5.20
CA MET A 1 3.19 19.77 -4.64
C MET A 1 2.60 19.78 -3.25
N PRO A 2 1.64 18.89 -2.93
CA PRO A 2 1.11 18.81 -1.58
C PRO A 2 2.20 18.31 -0.61
N THR A 3 2.09 18.73 0.65
CA THR A 3 2.82 18.08 1.74
C THR A 3 2.35 16.64 1.88
N ILE A 4 3.18 15.78 2.47
CA ILE A 4 2.77 14.40 2.73
C ILE A 4 1.53 14.31 3.63
N TRP A 5 1.33 15.27 4.52
CA TRP A 5 0.15 15.35 5.39
C TRP A 5 -1.12 15.69 4.62
N GLU A 6 -1.06 16.71 3.76
CA GLU A 6 -2.18 17.08 2.88
C GLU A 6 -2.54 15.92 1.94
N TYR A 7 -1.53 15.21 1.42
CA TYR A 7 -1.77 14.07 0.56
C TYR A 7 -2.36 12.88 1.33
N ALA A 8 -1.91 12.61 2.56
CA ALA A 8 -2.52 11.57 3.39
C ALA A 8 -3.98 11.87 3.74
N ASP A 9 -4.32 13.13 4.04
CA ASP A 9 -5.70 13.55 4.25
C ASP A 9 -6.54 13.41 2.95
N GLN A 10 -5.94 13.60 1.76
CA GLN A 10 -6.59 13.31 0.48
C GLN A 10 -6.85 11.80 0.29
N VAL A 11 -5.87 10.94 0.63
CA VAL A 11 -6.01 9.47 0.60
C VAL A 11 -7.08 8.99 1.58
N ALA A 12 -7.28 9.69 2.70
CA ALA A 12 -8.37 9.40 3.62
C ALA A 12 -9.76 9.64 3.01
N ALA A 13 -9.86 10.39 1.90
CA ALA A 13 -11.09 10.64 1.14
C ALA A 13 -12.27 11.14 1.99
N GLY A 14 -11.98 11.97 3.01
CA GLY A 14 -12.99 12.49 3.92
C GLY A 14 -13.40 11.54 5.06
N ASP A 15 -12.79 10.36 5.15
CA ASP A 15 -12.90 9.51 6.34
C ASP A 15 -12.46 10.27 7.60
N THR A 16 -13.12 9.99 8.71
CA THR A 16 -12.80 10.57 10.03
C THR A 16 -12.43 9.52 11.07
N GLY A 17 -12.39 8.25 10.67
CA GLY A 17 -12.18 7.11 11.54
C GLY A 17 -10.81 6.46 11.37
N SER A 18 -10.82 5.13 11.42
CA SER A 18 -9.62 4.29 11.42
C SER A 18 -8.76 4.43 10.16
N TRP A 19 -9.38 4.76 9.01
CA TRP A 19 -8.63 4.94 7.76
C TRP A 19 -7.84 6.25 7.77
N LEU A 20 -8.43 7.35 8.26
CA LEU A 20 -7.70 8.60 8.49
C LEU A 20 -6.53 8.42 9.47
N ALA A 21 -6.74 7.67 10.55
CA ALA A 21 -5.67 7.39 11.52
C ALA A 21 -4.48 6.63 10.86
N ALA A 22 -4.78 5.65 10.00
CA ALA A 22 -3.77 4.88 9.29
C ALA A 22 -3.01 5.69 8.24
N THR A 23 -3.71 6.52 7.45
CA THR A 23 -3.08 7.38 6.43
C THR A 23 -2.15 8.42 7.07
N ARG A 24 -2.57 9.03 8.19
CA ARG A 24 -1.71 9.95 8.97
C ARG A 24 -0.52 9.23 9.58
N ARG A 25 -0.70 8.00 10.05
CA ARG A 25 0.41 7.19 10.56
C ARG A 25 1.41 6.86 9.45
N ALA A 26 0.95 6.54 8.24
CA ALA A 26 1.83 6.36 7.09
C ALA A 26 2.60 7.65 6.75
N ALA A 27 1.94 8.81 6.75
CA ALA A 27 2.60 10.10 6.55
C ALA A 27 3.68 10.37 7.61
N LEU A 28 3.41 10.07 8.88
CA LEU A 28 4.39 10.22 9.96
C LEU A 28 5.65 9.38 9.70
N LEU A 29 5.47 8.13 9.25
CA LEU A 29 6.58 7.22 8.99
C LEU A 29 7.39 7.60 7.74
N LEU A 30 6.75 8.21 6.76
CA LEU A 30 7.37 8.61 5.48
C LEU A 30 7.94 10.04 5.49
N ALA A 31 7.43 10.94 6.33
CA ALA A 31 7.81 12.36 6.35
C ALA A 31 9.33 12.63 6.47
N PRO A 32 10.13 11.84 7.22
CA PRO A 32 11.57 12.07 7.32
C PRO A 32 12.31 11.97 5.98
N THR A 33 11.83 11.13 5.06
CA THR A 33 12.46 10.87 3.76
C THR A 33 11.66 11.45 2.59
N HIS A 34 10.34 11.61 2.74
CA HIS A 34 9.42 12.07 1.72
C HIS A 34 8.47 13.15 2.26
N PRO A 35 8.95 14.35 2.65
CA PRO A 35 8.11 15.38 3.25
C PRO A 35 7.07 15.99 2.29
N VAL A 36 7.29 15.87 0.98
CA VAL A 36 6.42 16.38 -0.09
C VAL A 36 6.16 15.32 -1.14
N ILE A 37 4.95 15.32 -1.71
CA ILE A 37 4.57 14.35 -2.73
C ILE A 37 4.72 14.97 -4.11
N ALA A 38 5.60 14.36 -4.91
CA ALA A 38 5.69 14.66 -6.32
C ALA A 38 4.46 14.04 -7.01
N LEU A 39 3.78 14.85 -7.82
CA LEU A 39 2.69 14.40 -8.69
C LEU A 39 3.22 14.32 -10.13
N PRO A 40 4.03 13.30 -10.48
CA PRO A 40 4.61 13.20 -11.80
C PRO A 40 3.55 12.85 -12.86
N ARG A 41 3.85 13.21 -14.11
CA ARG A 41 2.95 12.99 -15.26
C ARG A 41 2.96 11.56 -15.83
N ARG A 42 3.84 10.67 -15.37
CA ARG A 42 4.06 9.34 -16.01
C ARG A 42 3.97 8.16 -15.05
N VAL A 43 4.71 8.16 -13.94
CA VAL A 43 4.68 7.05 -12.96
C VAL A 43 4.54 7.63 -11.56
N PRO A 44 3.39 7.45 -10.88
CA PRO A 44 3.08 8.14 -9.62
C PRO A 44 3.73 7.47 -8.40
N VAL A 45 5.04 7.21 -8.42
CA VAL A 45 5.76 6.41 -7.38
C VAL A 45 5.49 6.91 -5.96
N HIS A 46 5.65 8.22 -5.69
CA HIS A 46 5.44 8.76 -4.34
C HIS A 46 3.97 8.69 -3.88
N GLN A 47 3.02 8.80 -4.82
CA GLN A 47 1.60 8.66 -4.50
C GLN A 47 1.28 7.22 -4.12
N VAL A 48 1.75 6.27 -4.95
CA VAL A 48 1.57 4.84 -4.75
C VAL A 48 2.28 4.37 -3.48
N LEU A 49 3.44 4.95 -3.14
CA LEU A 49 4.14 4.72 -1.87
C LEU A 49 3.25 5.07 -0.67
N VAL A 50 2.67 6.27 -0.64
CA VAL A 50 1.81 6.71 0.47
C VAL A 50 0.55 5.86 0.55
N GLN A 51 -0.11 5.60 -0.58
CA GLN A 51 -1.32 4.78 -0.66
C GLN A 51 -1.08 3.36 -0.17
N THR A 52 -0.01 2.72 -0.66
CA THR A 52 0.36 1.34 -0.28
C THR A 52 0.74 1.27 1.20
N THR A 53 1.56 2.21 1.68
CA THR A 53 1.94 2.28 3.10
C THR A 53 0.71 2.47 3.98
N SER A 54 -0.24 3.32 3.59
CA SER A 54 -1.49 3.54 4.33
C SER A 54 -2.32 2.27 4.42
N LEU A 55 -2.45 1.53 3.31
CA LEU A 55 -3.21 0.28 3.27
C LEU A 55 -2.58 -0.81 4.15
N VAL A 56 -1.25 -0.93 4.12
CA VAL A 56 -0.50 -1.88 4.96
C VAL A 56 -0.59 -1.49 6.43
N VAL A 57 -0.39 -0.21 6.77
CA VAL A 57 -0.53 0.30 8.14
C VAL A 57 -1.93 0.04 8.67
N TYR A 58 -2.96 0.30 7.86
CA TYR A 58 -4.35 0.03 8.23
C TYR A 58 -4.58 -1.46 8.49
N GLY A 59 -4.26 -2.31 7.52
CA GLY A 59 -4.50 -3.75 7.61
C GLY A 59 -3.76 -4.38 8.79
N ARG A 60 -2.53 -3.95 9.07
CA ARG A 60 -1.77 -4.44 10.23
C ARG A 60 -2.28 -3.89 11.56
N THR A 61 -2.71 -2.63 11.62
CA THR A 61 -3.22 -2.02 12.84
C THR A 61 -4.57 -2.63 13.24
N TYR A 62 -5.50 -2.70 12.28
CA TYR A 62 -6.89 -3.08 12.55
C TYR A 62 -7.21 -4.53 12.26
N GLY A 63 -6.37 -5.24 11.51
CA GLY A 63 -6.43 -6.70 11.37
C GLY A 63 -5.65 -7.45 12.46
N SER A 64 -4.93 -6.74 13.34
CA SER A 64 -4.26 -7.32 14.50
C SER A 64 -5.27 -7.63 15.61
N SER A 65 -5.07 -8.76 16.29
CA SER A 65 -5.82 -9.11 17.50
C SER A 65 -5.38 -8.35 18.75
N LEU A 66 -4.32 -7.52 18.66
CA LEU A 66 -3.77 -6.75 19.77
C LEU A 66 -4.48 -5.38 19.87
N PRO A 67 -5.27 -5.13 20.94
CA PRO A 67 -5.95 -3.86 21.12
C PRO A 67 -4.98 -2.70 21.24
N GLY A 68 -5.23 -1.60 20.52
CA GLY A 68 -4.40 -0.39 20.57
C GLY A 68 -3.04 -0.52 19.91
N HIS A 69 -2.78 -1.60 19.16
CA HIS A 69 -1.58 -1.75 18.36
C HIS A 69 -1.45 -0.61 17.34
N ILE A 70 -0.26 -0.05 17.19
CA ILE A 70 0.04 0.96 16.16
C ILE A 70 1.33 0.54 15.48
N VAL A 71 1.26 0.43 14.16
CA VAL A 71 2.39 -0.01 13.33
C VAL A 71 3.58 0.94 13.47
N SER A 72 4.76 0.37 13.72
CA SER A 72 6.04 1.06 13.80
C SER A 72 6.85 0.95 12.49
N GLY A 73 7.87 1.80 12.34
CA GLY A 73 8.81 1.73 11.21
C GLY A 73 9.51 0.36 11.09
N PRO A 74 10.06 -0.21 12.18
CA PRO A 74 10.66 -1.55 12.14
C PRO A 74 9.69 -2.66 11.75
N GLU A 75 8.42 -2.59 12.17
CA GLU A 75 7.40 -3.57 11.75
C GLU A 75 7.08 -3.45 10.26
N LEU A 76 7.06 -2.23 9.70
CA LEU A 76 6.95 -2.05 8.26
C LEU A 76 8.18 -2.62 7.53
N ALA A 77 9.38 -2.36 8.01
CA ALA A 77 10.61 -2.90 7.41
C ALA A 77 10.62 -4.43 7.37
N ALA A 78 10.19 -5.07 8.46
CA ALA A 78 10.03 -6.51 8.54
C ALA A 78 8.98 -7.02 7.54
N TRP A 79 7.80 -6.39 7.50
CA TRP A 79 6.75 -6.76 6.56
C TRP A 79 7.21 -6.63 5.10
N VAL A 80 7.91 -5.55 4.77
CA VAL A 80 8.43 -5.33 3.41
C VAL A 80 9.43 -6.39 3.03
N THR A 81 10.30 -6.81 3.95
CA THR A 81 11.27 -7.88 3.70
C THR A 81 10.59 -9.21 3.41
N GLU A 82 9.50 -9.54 4.10
CA GLU A 82 8.69 -10.74 3.86
C GLU A 82 7.95 -10.71 2.51
N HIS A 83 7.64 -9.52 2.00
CA HIS A 83 6.80 -9.32 0.81
C HIS A 83 7.55 -8.71 -0.38
N ALA A 84 8.87 -8.57 -0.27
CA ALA A 84 9.71 -8.06 -1.33
C ALA A 84 9.58 -8.95 -2.58
N LEU A 85 9.32 -8.33 -3.72
CA LEU A 85 9.22 -9.07 -4.97
C LEU A 85 10.62 -9.54 -5.39
N PRO A 86 10.77 -10.80 -5.86
CA PRO A 86 12.05 -11.29 -6.32
C PRO A 86 12.55 -10.45 -7.50
N GLY A 87 13.84 -10.13 -7.49
CA GLY A 87 14.46 -9.42 -8.60
C GLY A 87 14.37 -10.23 -9.91
N PRO A 88 14.48 -9.57 -11.08
CA PRO A 88 14.38 -10.23 -12.38
C PRO A 88 15.41 -11.34 -12.59
N GLU A 89 16.53 -11.29 -11.86
CA GLU A 89 17.62 -12.27 -11.90
C GLU A 89 17.34 -13.53 -11.07
N ALA A 90 16.39 -13.50 -10.12
CA ALA A 90 16.23 -14.55 -9.11
C ALA A 90 15.41 -15.77 -9.55
N ALA A 91 14.63 -15.68 -10.65
CA ALA A 91 14.11 -16.82 -11.43
C ALA A 91 13.09 -16.34 -12.49
N PRO A 92 13.20 -16.73 -13.78
CA PRO A 92 12.24 -16.38 -14.83
C PRO A 92 10.81 -16.96 -14.69
N GLY A 93 10.47 -17.61 -13.56
CA GLY A 93 9.28 -18.46 -13.46
C GLY A 93 8.25 -18.08 -12.39
N ASN A 94 8.48 -17.07 -11.54
CA ASN A 94 7.62 -16.93 -10.35
C ASN A 94 7.20 -15.51 -9.96
N ILE A 95 7.41 -14.51 -10.83
CA ILE A 95 6.93 -13.13 -10.56
C ILE A 95 5.41 -13.14 -10.39
N ALA A 96 4.66 -13.82 -11.26
CA ALA A 96 3.21 -13.91 -11.16
C ALA A 96 2.71 -14.49 -9.82
N ALA A 97 3.36 -15.54 -9.29
CA ALA A 97 2.96 -16.08 -8.00
C ALA A 97 3.48 -15.27 -6.81
N ALA A 98 4.61 -14.55 -6.95
CA ALA A 98 5.03 -13.55 -5.96
C ALA A 98 4.01 -12.40 -5.88
N VAL A 99 3.56 -11.88 -7.02
CA VAL A 99 2.49 -10.88 -7.12
C VAL A 99 1.19 -11.41 -6.51
N ARG A 100 0.79 -12.64 -6.85
CA ARG A 100 -0.40 -13.27 -6.25
C ARG A 100 -0.29 -13.38 -4.73
N ARG A 101 0.84 -13.87 -4.21
CA ARG A 101 1.08 -13.98 -2.75
C ARG A 101 1.02 -12.62 -2.05
N LEU A 102 1.57 -11.57 -2.67
CA LEU A 102 1.47 -10.20 -2.15
C LEU A 102 0.00 -9.74 -2.08
N LEU A 103 -0.75 -9.91 -3.17
CA LEU A 103 -2.17 -9.56 -3.21
C LEU A 103 -2.97 -10.33 -2.15
N ASP A 104 -2.76 -11.64 -2.03
CA ASP A 104 -3.44 -12.50 -1.07
C ASP A 104 -3.11 -12.11 0.37
N SER A 105 -1.86 -11.74 0.65
CA SER A 105 -1.43 -11.27 1.97
C SER A 105 -2.11 -9.96 2.36
N VAL A 106 -2.09 -8.96 1.49
CA VAL A 106 -2.76 -7.67 1.74
C VAL A 106 -4.27 -7.86 1.86
N ALA A 107 -4.89 -8.65 0.99
CA ALA A 107 -6.30 -9.00 1.11
C ALA A 107 -6.62 -9.71 2.43
N GLY A 108 -5.75 -10.62 2.89
CA GLY A 108 -5.86 -11.29 4.18
C GLY A 108 -5.86 -10.30 5.34
N MET A 109 -4.96 -9.31 5.35
CA MET A 109 -4.92 -8.27 6.37
C MET A 109 -6.21 -7.43 6.39
N LEU A 110 -6.71 -7.02 5.21
CA LEU A 110 -7.93 -6.22 5.10
C LEU A 110 -9.18 -7.01 5.51
N ARG A 111 -9.24 -8.32 5.19
CA ARG A 111 -10.31 -9.21 5.70
C ARG A 111 -10.23 -9.37 7.20
N GLY A 112 -9.02 -9.48 7.77
CA GLY A 112 -8.79 -9.50 9.21
C GLY A 112 -9.29 -8.22 9.90
N ALA A 113 -9.20 -7.08 9.22
CA ALA A 113 -9.77 -5.81 9.65
C ALA A 113 -11.30 -5.69 9.45
N GLY A 114 -11.96 -6.76 9.00
CA GLY A 114 -13.42 -6.84 8.86
C GLY A 114 -13.98 -6.46 7.50
N HIS A 115 -13.15 -6.20 6.49
CA HIS A 115 -13.63 -5.83 5.16
C HIS A 115 -13.97 -7.01 4.26
N GLN A 116 -14.97 -6.83 3.40
CA GLN A 116 -15.23 -7.74 2.28
C GLN A 116 -14.31 -7.38 1.11
N VAL A 117 -13.16 -8.05 1.03
CA VAL A 117 -12.14 -7.76 0.01
C VAL A 117 -12.44 -8.52 -1.29
N PRO A 118 -12.70 -7.82 -2.40
CA PRO A 118 -12.96 -8.41 -3.71
C PRO A 118 -11.68 -8.92 -4.38
N GLU A 119 -11.85 -9.86 -5.31
CA GLU A 119 -10.74 -10.41 -6.11
C GLU A 119 -10.06 -9.32 -6.98
N PRO A 120 -8.72 -9.35 -7.10
CA PRO A 120 -7.94 -8.39 -7.89
C PRO A 120 -8.01 -8.67 -9.40
N GLY A 121 -7.95 -7.61 -10.22
CA GLY A 121 -7.84 -7.67 -11.69
C GLY A 121 -8.99 -7.03 -12.49
N LEU A 122 -8.77 -6.91 -13.81
CA LEU A 122 -9.48 -6.14 -14.88
C LEU A 122 -11.01 -6.26 -15.03
N ARG A 123 -11.76 -6.79 -14.06
CA ARG A 123 -13.24 -6.87 -14.11
C ARG A 123 -13.93 -5.83 -13.23
N SER A 124 -13.50 -4.57 -13.35
CA SER A 124 -13.98 -3.46 -12.50
C SER A 124 -14.44 -2.22 -13.26
N LEU A 125 -15.00 -2.38 -14.47
CA LEU A 125 -15.84 -1.34 -15.07
C LEU A 125 -17.10 -1.15 -14.19
N GLY A 126 -17.00 -0.36 -13.11
CA GLY A 126 -18.11 -0.04 -12.20
C GLY A 126 -17.82 -0.02 -10.69
N ARG A 127 -16.56 -0.15 -10.23
CA ARG A 127 -16.25 -0.25 -8.79
C ARG A 127 -15.94 1.10 -8.16
N HIS A 128 -16.96 1.92 -7.95
CA HIS A 128 -16.92 2.90 -6.88
C HIS A 128 -17.34 2.19 -5.60
N SER A 129 -16.45 2.12 -4.61
CA SER A 129 -16.80 1.67 -3.27
C SER A 129 -17.04 2.89 -2.38
N PRO A 130 -18.14 2.95 -1.61
CA PRO A 130 -18.30 3.95 -0.57
C PRO A 130 -17.33 3.73 0.59
N GLU A 131 -16.72 2.54 0.70
CA GLU A 131 -15.68 2.26 1.69
C GLU A 131 -14.31 2.70 1.16
N PRO A 132 -13.65 3.70 1.79
CA PRO A 132 -12.41 4.27 1.28
C PRO A 132 -11.26 3.27 1.26
N VAL A 133 -11.22 2.34 2.22
CA VAL A 133 -10.22 1.25 2.27
C VAL A 133 -10.36 0.32 1.06
N ILE A 134 -11.59 -0.06 0.71
CA ILE A 134 -11.86 -0.92 -0.43
C ILE A 134 -11.65 -0.19 -1.75
N GLN A 135 -11.99 1.11 -1.81
CA GLN A 135 -11.65 1.94 -2.96
C GLN A 135 -10.14 1.97 -3.17
N GLN A 136 -9.35 2.16 -2.10
CA GLN A 136 -7.89 2.17 -2.19
C GLN A 136 -7.31 0.81 -2.60
N TRP A 137 -7.89 -0.30 -2.13
CA TRP A 137 -7.56 -1.64 -2.60
C TRP A 137 -7.79 -1.79 -4.11
N HIS A 138 -8.91 -1.29 -4.63
CA HIS A 138 -9.17 -1.31 -6.06
C HIS A 138 -8.13 -0.52 -6.84
N ASP A 139 -7.88 0.72 -6.42
CA ASP A 139 -6.95 1.62 -7.11
C ASP A 139 -5.53 1.03 -7.19
N LEU A 140 -5.12 0.23 -6.20
CA LEU A 140 -3.78 -0.38 -6.16
C LEU A 140 -3.68 -1.76 -6.84
N THR A 141 -4.78 -2.49 -6.94
CA THR A 141 -4.77 -3.87 -7.44
C THR A 141 -5.25 -4.02 -8.86
N ASP A 142 -5.90 -2.99 -9.40
CA ASP A 142 -6.24 -2.97 -10.81
C ASP A 142 -4.98 -2.78 -11.67
N VAL A 143 -5.04 -3.31 -12.88
CA VAL A 143 -3.95 -3.19 -13.87
C VAL A 143 -4.33 -2.06 -14.81
N ASP A 144 -3.62 -0.94 -14.72
CA ASP A 144 -3.77 0.19 -15.64
C ASP A 144 -2.95 -0.04 -16.92
N ASP A 145 -3.41 0.47 -18.06
CA ASP A 145 -2.73 0.37 -19.36
C ASP A 145 -1.32 1.02 -19.33
N GLY A 146 -1.06 1.90 -18.36
CA GLY A 146 0.21 2.58 -18.15
C GLY A 146 1.28 1.80 -17.37
N PHE A 147 0.95 0.71 -16.69
CA PHE A 147 1.91 -0.10 -15.91
C PHE A 147 1.59 -1.60 -16.01
N PRO A 148 2.56 -2.46 -16.41
CA PRO A 148 2.32 -3.88 -16.62
C PRO A 148 2.25 -4.65 -15.28
N GLY A 149 1.20 -4.40 -14.49
CA GLY A 149 0.90 -5.09 -13.25
C GLY A 149 0.11 -4.23 -12.24
N PRO A 150 -0.22 -4.78 -11.07
CA PRO A 150 -0.82 -4.02 -9.98
C PRO A 150 0.10 -2.90 -9.49
N LEU A 151 -0.42 -1.69 -9.29
CA LEU A 151 0.34 -0.59 -8.67
C LEU A 151 0.84 -0.93 -7.27
N LEU A 152 0.16 -1.84 -6.56
CA LEU A 152 0.60 -2.37 -5.28
C LEU A 152 2.04 -2.91 -5.34
N CYS A 153 2.45 -3.53 -6.45
CA CYS A 153 3.81 -4.02 -6.64
C CYS A 153 4.84 -2.90 -6.67
N LEU A 154 4.51 -1.79 -7.36
CA LEU A 154 5.33 -0.59 -7.38
C LEU A 154 5.42 0.04 -5.98
N GLY A 155 4.31 0.05 -5.25
CA GLY A 155 4.25 0.55 -3.87
C GLY A 155 5.14 -0.23 -2.92
N VAL A 156 5.11 -1.57 -2.98
CA VAL A 156 5.97 -2.41 -2.16
C VAL A 156 7.45 -2.25 -2.53
N ALA A 157 7.78 -2.11 -3.81
CA ALA A 157 9.15 -1.80 -4.22
C ALA A 157 9.62 -0.44 -3.64
N ALA A 158 8.80 0.61 -3.74
CA ALA A 158 9.11 1.91 -3.14
C ALA A 158 9.21 1.86 -1.61
N MET A 159 8.40 1.03 -0.95
CA MET A 159 8.51 0.76 0.48
C MET A 159 9.83 0.05 0.81
N SER A 160 10.32 -0.85 -0.04
CA SER A 160 11.62 -1.49 0.12
C SER A 160 12.77 -0.50 0.02
N ASP A 161 12.70 0.45 -0.92
CA ASP A 161 13.70 1.51 -1.02
C ASP A 161 13.67 2.46 0.19
N THR A 162 12.50 2.62 0.82
CA THR A 162 12.30 3.57 1.93
C THR A 162 12.57 2.96 3.31
N PHE A 163 12.14 1.72 3.54
CA PHE A 163 12.15 1.04 4.84
C PHE A 163 13.01 -0.21 4.87
N GLY A 164 13.42 -0.72 3.70
CA GLY A 164 14.26 -1.92 3.63
C GLY A 164 15.61 -1.71 4.30
N PRO A 165 16.32 -2.81 4.62
CA PRO A 165 17.67 -2.71 5.15
C PRO A 165 18.54 -1.92 4.16
N ALA A 166 19.22 -0.89 4.65
CA ALA A 166 20.27 -0.24 3.88
C ALA A 166 21.29 -1.33 3.53
N ILE A 167 21.41 -1.67 2.25
CA ILE A 167 22.55 -2.45 1.77
C ILE A 167 23.74 -1.50 1.86
N VAL A 168 24.50 -1.60 2.95
CA VAL A 168 25.78 -0.92 3.17
C VAL A 168 26.90 -1.83 2.69
#